data_AF-A0A5E4M1R1-F1
#
_entry.id   AF-A0A5E4M1R1-F1
#
_cell.length_a   1.000
_cell.length_b   1.000
_cell.length_c   1.000
_cell.angle_alpha   90.00
_cell.angle_beta   90.00
_cell.angle_gamma   90.00
#
_symmetry.space_group_name_H-M   'P 1'
#
loop_
_entity.id
_entity.type
_entity.pdbx_description
1 polymer ?
#
loop_
_entity_poly.entity_id
_entity_poly.type
_entity_poly.pdbx_seq_one_letter_code
_entity_poly.pdbx_strand_id
1 'polypeptide(L)'
;MIFKSVEELPEMPYPEHFIQLNSHLFMFNKPEGVIVYFDREGNEMEFQVPKSERLLNETKRRARILNTLLKNNIAPAIEPSERCLSCPHNEKCYYTSEDKVKWGFWARGKFRELKSKPIF
;
A
#
# COMPACT_ATOMS: atom_id res chain seq x y z
N MET A 1 5.59 15.87 6.87
CA MET A 1 6.43 14.93 7.63
C MET A 1 5.57 13.74 8.04
N ILE A 2 6.10 12.53 8.02
CA ILE A 2 5.46 11.33 8.56
C ILE A 2 6.47 10.54 9.42
N PHE A 3 5.98 9.94 10.49
CA PHE A 3 6.77 9.16 11.44
C PHE A 3 6.32 7.69 11.38
N LYS A 4 7.27 6.75 11.36
CA LYS A 4 7.01 5.31 11.26
C LYS A 4 7.91 4.53 12.20
N SER A 5 7.31 3.71 13.05
CA SER A 5 8.03 2.72 13.83
C SER A 5 8.29 1.49 12.96
N VAL A 6 9.52 0.97 13.01
CA VAL A 6 9.96 -0.23 12.27
C VAL A 6 10.76 -1.14 13.21
N GLU A 7 10.85 -2.43 12.86
CA GLU A 7 11.72 -3.35 13.59
C GLU A 7 13.19 -3.20 13.18
N GLU A 8 13.43 -2.91 11.90
CA GLU A 8 14.76 -2.66 11.33
C GLU A 8 14.69 -1.39 10.47
N LEU A 9 15.70 -0.53 10.60
CA LEU A 9 15.77 0.70 9.81
C LEU A 9 16.01 0.36 8.33
N PRO A 10 15.14 0.81 7.42
CA PRO A 10 15.26 0.42 6.02
C PRO A 10 16.31 1.27 5.30
N GLU A 11 17.10 0.68 4.41
CA GLU A 11 18.05 1.44 3.56
C GLU A 11 17.34 2.43 2.62
N MET A 12 16.10 2.12 2.24
CA MET A 12 15.26 2.92 1.34
C MET A 12 13.83 2.98 1.88
N PRO A 13 13.10 4.10 1.74
CA PRO A 13 11.74 4.17 2.25
C PRO A 13 10.82 3.17 1.57
N TYR A 14 9.94 2.54 2.36
CA TYR A 14 8.93 1.63 1.83
C TYR A 14 8.03 2.33 0.78
N PRO A 15 7.69 1.65 -0.34
CA PRO A 15 6.91 2.25 -1.42
C PRO A 15 5.57 2.83 -0.97
N GLU A 16 4.86 2.19 -0.02
CA GLU A 16 3.59 2.69 0.50
C GLU A 16 3.75 4.01 1.26
N HIS A 17 4.89 4.22 1.93
CA HIS A 17 5.17 5.45 2.66
C HIS A 17 5.53 6.59 1.72
N PHE A 18 6.22 6.31 0.60
CA PHE A 18 6.42 7.26 -0.49
C PHE A 18 5.09 7.77 -1.07
N ILE A 19 4.17 6.85 -1.38
CA ILE A 19 2.86 7.16 -1.95
C ILE A 19 2.00 7.94 -0.93
N GLN A 20 2.01 7.51 0.33
CA GLN A 20 1.30 8.19 1.42
C GLN A 20 1.81 9.62 1.59
N LEU A 21 3.12 9.82 1.76
CA LEU A 21 3.68 11.15 1.94
C LEU A 21 3.39 12.04 0.75
N ASN A 22 3.55 11.55 -0.49
CA ASN A 22 3.25 12.33 -1.68
C ASN A 22 1.80 12.79 -1.74
N SER A 23 0.86 11.93 -1.35
CA SER A 23 -0.55 12.33 -1.23
C SER A 23 -0.72 13.52 -0.29
N HIS A 24 -0.07 13.50 0.87
CA HIS A 24 -0.08 14.62 1.82
C HIS A 24 0.56 15.89 1.23
N LEU A 25 1.67 15.77 0.49
CA LEU A 25 2.33 16.93 -0.14
C LEU A 25 1.40 17.68 -1.10
N PHE A 26 0.56 16.95 -1.85
CA PHE A 26 -0.47 17.56 -2.69
C PHE A 26 -1.63 18.12 -1.87
N MET A 27 -2.12 17.39 -0.86
CA MET A 27 -3.22 17.86 0.01
C MET A 27 -2.88 19.18 0.72
N PHE A 28 -1.67 19.32 1.23
CA PHE A 28 -1.23 20.51 1.98
C PHE A 28 -0.43 21.51 1.15
N ASN A 29 -0.38 21.32 -0.17
CA ASN A 29 0.39 22.12 -1.11
C ASN A 29 1.85 22.38 -0.66
N LYS A 30 2.56 21.34 -0.24
CA LYS A 30 3.98 21.41 0.14
C LYS A 30 4.90 20.91 -0.98
N PRO A 31 6.08 21.51 -1.18
CA PRO A 31 7.01 21.11 -2.24
C PRO A 31 7.74 19.80 -1.93
N GLU A 32 7.96 19.51 -0.65
CA GLU A 32 8.68 18.33 -0.17
C GLU A 32 8.24 17.99 1.26
N GLY A 33 8.66 16.81 1.72
CA GLY A 33 8.49 16.41 3.11
C GLY A 33 9.46 15.31 3.50
N VAL A 34 9.45 14.97 4.79
CA VAL A 34 10.36 13.97 5.36
C VAL A 34 9.59 12.74 5.83
N ILE A 35 10.14 11.56 5.57
CA ILE A 35 9.78 10.30 6.21
C ILE A 35 10.83 10.02 7.28
N VAL A 36 10.40 9.87 8.53
CA VAL A 36 11.28 9.52 9.65
C VAL A 36 10.92 8.11 10.11
N TYR A 37 11.89 7.22 10.06
CA TYR A 37 11.81 5.88 10.63
C TYR A 37 12.52 5.86 11.97
N PHE A 38 11.97 5.13 12.94
CA PHE A 38 12.62 4.89 14.22
C PHE A 38 12.46 3.43 14.63
N ASP A 39 13.53 2.85 15.18
CA ASP A 39 13.54 1.50 15.74
C ASP A 39 13.19 1.52 17.23
N ARG A 40 13.28 0.35 17.90
CA ARG A 40 12.93 0.24 19.33
C ARG A 40 14.05 0.73 20.24
N GLU A 41 15.26 0.79 19.71
CA GLU A 41 16.49 1.24 20.34
C GLU A 41 16.60 2.77 20.35
N GLY A 42 15.74 3.45 19.59
CA GLY A 42 15.69 4.90 19.49
C GLY A 42 16.60 5.47 18.40
N ASN A 43 17.15 4.62 17.53
CA ASN A 43 17.84 5.09 16.33
C ASN A 43 16.82 5.56 15.30
N GLU A 44 17.21 6.54 14.49
CA GLU A 44 16.35 7.11 13.46
C GLU A 44 17.03 7.16 12.09
N MET A 45 16.20 7.10 11.04
CA MET A 45 16.61 7.31 9.67
C MET A 45 15.61 8.20 8.95
N GLU A 46 16.12 9.26 8.33
CA GLU A 46 15.31 10.26 7.66
C GLU A 46 15.48 10.22 6.14
N PHE A 47 14.38 10.42 5.44
CA PHE A 47 14.37 10.50 3.98
C PHE A 47 13.58 11.72 3.52
N GLN A 48 14.27 12.61 2.81
CA GLN A 48 13.64 13.73 2.13
C GLN A 48 13.00 13.26 0.83
N VAL A 49 11.74 13.61 0.63
CA VAL A 49 10.94 13.17 -0.50
C VAL A 49 10.33 14.38 -1.19
N PRO A 50 10.66 14.62 -2.48
CA PRO A 50 10.04 15.69 -3.24
C PRO A 50 8.61 15.33 -3.64
N LYS A 51 7.79 16.36 -3.86
CA LYS A 51 6.48 16.23 -4.48
C LYS A 51 6.62 15.67 -5.89
N SER A 52 5.82 14.65 -6.22
CA SER A 52 5.86 13.90 -7.46
C SER A 52 4.46 13.62 -7.98
N GLU A 53 4.11 14.19 -9.13
CA GLU A 53 2.84 13.91 -9.80
C GLU A 53 2.66 12.43 -10.14
N ARG A 54 3.76 11.72 -10.45
CA ARG A 54 3.74 10.29 -10.73
C ARG A 54 3.17 9.49 -9.56
N LEU A 55 3.63 9.79 -8.34
CA LEU A 55 3.18 9.12 -7.12
C LEU A 55 1.74 9.50 -6.74
N LEU A 56 1.35 10.76 -6.98
CA LEU A 56 -0.05 11.17 -6.81
C LEU A 56 -0.97 10.44 -7.81
N ASN A 57 -0.55 10.32 -9.07
CA ASN A 57 -1.34 9.66 -10.10
C ASN A 57 -1.54 8.17 -9.79
N GLU A 58 -0.56 7.52 -9.17
CA GLU A 58 -0.72 6.15 -8.64
C GLU A 58 -1.79 6.09 -7.54
N THR A 59 -1.79 7.06 -6.61
CA THR A 59 -2.85 7.17 -5.58
C THR A 59 -4.23 7.35 -6.21
N LYS A 60 -4.37 8.28 -7.16
CA LYS A 60 -5.63 8.52 -7.88
C LYS A 60 -6.09 7.28 -8.64
N ARG A 61 -5.17 6.56 -9.28
CA ARG A 61 -5.45 5.30 -9.99
C ARG A 61 -5.99 4.25 -9.03
N ARG A 62 -5.32 4.02 -7.90
CA ARG A 62 -5.76 3.07 -6.87
C ARG A 62 -7.13 3.43 -6.29
N ALA A 63 -7.37 4.71 -6.01
CA ALA A 63 -8.67 5.19 -5.53
C ALA A 63 -9.80 4.96 -6.55
N ARG A 64 -9.53 5.18 -7.85
CA ARG A 64 -10.51 4.90 -8.92
C ARG A 64 -10.83 3.41 -9.03
N ILE A 65 -9.81 2.55 -8.98
CA ILE A 65 -9.98 1.09 -9.00
C ILE A 65 -10.84 0.66 -7.81
N LEU A 66 -10.48 1.10 -6.60
CA LEU A 66 -11.23 0.78 -5.38
C LEU A 66 -12.69 1.24 -5.47
N ASN A 67 -12.95 2.48 -5.91
CA ASN A 67 -14.30 3.00 -6.08
C ASN A 67 -15.14 2.15 -7.05
N THR A 68 -14.57 1.75 -8.19
CA THR A 68 -15.25 0.86 -9.15
C THR A 68 -15.57 -0.49 -8.52
N LEU A 69 -14.65 -1.08 -7.77
CA LEU A 69 -14.85 -2.37 -7.11
C LEU A 69 -15.95 -2.31 -6.04
N LEU A 70 -15.93 -1.28 -5.19
CA LEU A 70 -16.94 -1.05 -4.16
C LEU A 70 -18.33 -0.86 -4.77
N LYS A 71 -18.47 -0.09 -5.86
CA LYS A 71 -19.75 0.11 -6.55
C LYS A 71 -20.34 -1.16 -7.13
N ASN A 72 -19.50 -2.13 -7.49
CA ASN A 72 -19.92 -3.41 -8.07
C ASN A 72 -19.97 -4.55 -7.04
N ASN A 73 -19.76 -4.24 -5.74
CA ASN A 73 -19.67 -5.24 -4.67
C ASN A 73 -18.63 -6.35 -4.95
N ILE A 74 -17.50 -5.97 -5.55
CA ILE A 74 -16.39 -6.88 -5.89
C ILE A 74 -15.26 -6.65 -4.89
N ALA A 75 -14.79 -7.73 -4.24
CA ALA A 75 -13.62 -7.66 -3.38
C ALA A 75 -12.36 -7.27 -4.16
N PRO A 76 -11.51 -6.36 -3.64
CA PRO A 76 -10.28 -5.98 -4.29
C PRO A 76 -9.28 -7.14 -4.36
N ALA A 77 -8.46 -7.10 -5.42
CA ALA A 77 -7.28 -7.92 -5.55
C ALA A 77 -6.39 -7.81 -4.31
N ILE A 78 -5.87 -8.95 -3.83
CA ILE A 78 -4.90 -8.95 -2.73
C ILE A 78 -3.58 -8.34 -3.19
N GLU A 79 -2.97 -7.49 -2.36
CA GLU A 79 -1.58 -7.08 -2.50
C GLU A 79 -0.78 -7.81 -1.42
N PRO A 80 -0.22 -9.00 -1.70
CA PRO A 80 0.48 -9.76 -0.68
C PRO A 80 1.69 -8.97 -0.18
N SER A 81 1.86 -8.99 1.13
CA SER A 81 2.97 -8.33 1.84
C SER A 81 3.27 -9.11 3.11
N GLU A 82 4.39 -8.79 3.77
CA GLU A 82 4.76 -9.38 5.07
C GLU A 82 3.68 -9.18 6.13
N ARG A 83 2.87 -8.11 6.01
CA ARG A 83 1.71 -7.85 6.87
C ARG A 83 0.65 -8.94 6.80
N CYS A 84 0.62 -9.76 5.74
CA CYS A 84 -0.28 -10.90 5.69
C CYS A 84 0.04 -11.92 6.80
N LEU A 85 1.31 -12.07 7.21
CA LEU A 85 1.74 -13.04 8.22
C LEU A 85 1.17 -12.73 9.61
N SER A 86 1.02 -11.44 9.93
CA SER A 86 0.50 -10.94 11.21
C SER A 86 -0.93 -10.40 11.14
N CYS A 87 -1.62 -10.56 10.00
CA CYS A 87 -2.96 -10.02 9.80
C CYS A 87 -4.02 -10.78 10.64
N PRO A 88 -4.80 -10.10 11.52
CA PRO A 88 -5.84 -10.72 12.34
C PRO A 88 -6.97 -11.39 11.52
N HIS A 89 -7.08 -11.03 10.25
CA HIS A 89 -8.08 -11.57 9.32
C HIS A 89 -7.49 -12.58 8.33
N ASN A 90 -6.25 -13.06 8.53
CA ASN A 90 -5.58 -13.95 7.58
C ASN A 90 -6.41 -15.21 7.27
N GLU A 91 -7.01 -15.82 8.30
CA GLU A 91 -7.86 -17.02 8.20
C GLU A 91 -9.19 -16.75 7.50
N LYS A 92 -9.69 -15.51 7.57
CA LYS A 92 -10.93 -15.06 6.91
C LYS A 92 -10.67 -14.44 5.55
N CYS A 93 -9.42 -14.44 5.09
CA CYS A 93 -9.05 -13.87 3.80
C CYS A 93 -9.57 -14.77 2.68
N TYR A 94 -10.24 -14.18 1.68
CA TYR A 94 -10.83 -14.90 0.54
C TYR A 94 -9.82 -15.59 -0.39
N TYR A 95 -8.52 -15.39 -0.15
CA TYR A 95 -7.41 -15.93 -0.92
C TYR A 95 -6.74 -17.06 -0.14
N THR A 96 -6.48 -18.18 -0.81
CA THR A 96 -5.77 -19.30 -0.20
C THR A 96 -4.30 -18.95 0.03
N SER A 97 -3.61 -19.67 0.92
CA SER A 97 -2.19 -19.47 1.20
C SER A 97 -1.32 -19.52 -0.06
N GLU A 98 -1.68 -20.39 -1.02
CA GLU A 98 -0.99 -20.47 -2.31
C GLU A 98 -1.22 -19.24 -3.19
N ASP A 99 -2.44 -18.69 -3.20
CA ASP A 99 -2.76 -17.49 -3.97
C ASP A 99 -2.02 -16.26 -3.42
N LYS A 100 -1.83 -16.18 -2.09
CA LYS A 100 -1.05 -15.12 -1.43
C LYS A 100 0.41 -15.10 -1.90
N VAL A 101 1.00 -16.27 -2.20
CA VAL A 101 2.38 -16.40 -2.71
C VAL A 101 2.45 -16.19 -4.23
N LYS A 102 1.44 -16.65 -4.97
CA LYS A 102 1.40 -16.63 -6.44
C LYS A 102 0.92 -15.29 -7.03
N TRP A 103 0.26 -14.42 -6.26
CA TRP A 103 -0.35 -13.20 -6.81
C TRP A 103 0.65 -12.22 -7.45
N GLY A 104 1.92 -12.22 -7.00
CA GLY A 104 3.01 -11.47 -7.65
C GLY A 104 3.18 -11.83 -9.15
N PHE A 105 2.77 -13.03 -9.56
CA PHE A 105 2.81 -13.48 -10.97
C PHE A 105 1.54 -13.12 -11.78
N TRP A 106 0.40 -12.86 -11.13
CA TRP A 106 -0.90 -12.59 -11.78
C TRP A 106 -1.24 -11.10 -11.95
N ALA A 107 -0.44 -10.20 -11.36
CA ALA A 107 -0.60 -8.73 -11.49
C ALA A 107 -0.48 -8.20 -12.95
N ARG A 108 -0.16 -9.06 -13.93
CA ARG A 108 -0.19 -8.74 -15.36
C ARG A 108 -1.60 -8.90 -15.96
N GLY A 109 -2.51 -8.00 -15.61
CA GLY A 109 -3.59 -7.58 -16.53
C GLY A 109 -4.93 -8.32 -16.53
N LYS A 110 -5.25 -9.16 -15.54
CA LYS A 110 -6.50 -9.96 -15.54
C LYS A 110 -7.57 -9.52 -14.51
N PHE A 111 -7.69 -8.22 -14.24
CA PHE A 111 -8.74 -7.68 -13.35
C PHE A 111 -10.17 -8.05 -13.78
N ARG A 112 -10.41 -8.30 -15.07
CA ARG A 112 -11.71 -8.72 -15.61
C ARG A 112 -12.12 -10.15 -15.26
N GLU A 113 -11.21 -10.96 -14.75
CA GLU A 113 -11.45 -12.36 -14.38
C GLU A 113 -11.77 -12.51 -12.88
N LEU A 114 -11.76 -11.41 -12.12
CA LEU A 114 -12.19 -11.38 -10.72
C LEU A 114 -13.69 -11.67 -10.64
N LYS A 115 -14.05 -12.89 -10.23
CA LYS A 115 -15.44 -13.27 -9.96
C LYS A 115 -16.00 -12.40 -8.84
N SER A 116 -17.23 -11.92 -8.99
CA SER A 116 -17.97 -11.28 -7.92
C SER A 116 -18.14 -12.29 -6.78
N LYS A 117 -17.39 -12.14 -5.70
CA LYS A 117 -17.66 -12.85 -4.46
C LYS A 117 -18.53 -11.92 -3.62
N PRO A 118 -19.68 -12.37 -3.10
CA PRO A 118 -20.52 -11.54 -2.28
C PRO A 118 -19.70 -11.08 -1.08
N ILE A 119 -19.74 -9.76 -0.84
CA ILE A 119 -19.44 -9.23 0.48
C ILE A 119 -20.65 -9.67 1.31
N PHE A 120 -20.41 -10.49 2.35
CA PHE A 120 -21.38 -11.20 3.20
C PHE A 120 -21.81 -12.59 2.71
#